data_AF-A0A971ZD78-F1
#
_entry.id   AF-A0A971ZD78-F1
#
_cell.length_a   1.000
_cell.length_b   1.000
_cell.length_c   1.000
_cell.angle_alpha   90.00
_cell.angle_beta   90.00
_cell.angle_gamma   90.00
#
_symmetry.space_group_name_H-M   'P 1'
#
loop_
_entity.id
_entity.type
_entity.pdbx_description
1 polymer ?
#
loop_
_entity_poly.entity_id
_entity_poly.type
_entity_poly.pdbx_seq_one_letter_code
_entity_poly.pdbx_strand_id
1 'polypeptide(L)'
;MNTDVDHLKKKDKIIQEHIERLNDAQILFDEADDVPVPLSVYEDPLGLYLISPSGALSEPGKLAIAEKRLTKMGFRVKNDKYADARDLRFAGTDKQRAQAFSRAARDDSPIVMATRGGYGISRILHHIDWKLLEKKPKKYIGYSDFTAFNLALLAKTGLTSYTGPAAVSDFGNKKIDDLTAEIFVESMRGELEILSFESHKADPVDTRGVLWGGNLAMITSLVGTPYMPKIKNGILFFEDVGEHPYRVERMLTQLLHAGILQKQKAIILGHFTDYKLAENDNGYDMPHVIAWLKEQVNVPVIPDLPFGHGDVRVTLPIGKKVGVATEDGMAYLVLEEHDHAHDHDHHHSPGEEYEHALACQHDSCNEGVHVHVADKPKKAGKSKKKKK
;
A
#
# COMPACT_ATOMS: atom_id res chain seq x y z
N MET A 1 34.05 34.64 -35.89
CA MET A 1 34.75 34.65 -34.58
C MET A 1 33.82 34.66 -33.37
N ASN A 2 32.56 35.13 -33.45
CA ASN A 2 31.66 35.13 -32.28
C ASN A 2 30.95 33.79 -31.98
N THR A 3 30.92 32.82 -32.91
CA THR A 3 30.16 31.56 -32.73
C THR A 3 30.91 30.50 -31.92
N ASP A 4 32.26 30.51 -31.93
CA ASP A 4 33.08 29.55 -31.16
C ASP A 4 33.15 29.88 -29.67
N VAL A 5 33.15 31.17 -29.33
CA VAL A 5 33.23 31.63 -27.93
C VAL A 5 31.96 31.28 -27.15
N ASP A 6 30.79 31.40 -27.77
CA ASP A 6 29.52 31.04 -27.15
C ASP A 6 29.36 29.52 -26.98
N HIS A 7 29.91 28.73 -27.92
CA HIS A 7 29.89 27.27 -27.84
C HIS A 7 30.81 26.73 -26.74
N LEU A 8 31.97 27.38 -26.53
CA LEU A 8 32.90 27.05 -25.43
C LEU A 8 32.29 27.41 -24.07
N LYS A 9 31.72 28.62 -23.92
CA LYS A 9 31.04 29.04 -22.67
C LYS A 9 29.88 28.12 -22.28
N LYS A 10 29.11 27.63 -23.26
CA LYS A 10 28.01 26.69 -23.01
C LYS A 10 28.52 25.32 -22.56
N LYS A 11 29.66 24.87 -23.10
CA LYS A 11 30.31 23.60 -22.73
C LYS A 11 30.92 23.68 -21.32
N ASP A 12 31.56 24.80 -20.99
CA ASP A 12 32.10 25.05 -19.65
C ASP A 12 31.00 25.11 -18.59
N LYS A 13 29.85 25.73 -18.90
CA LYS A 13 28.70 25.74 -17.99
C LYS A 13 28.16 24.34 -17.71
N ILE A 14 28.06 23.48 -18.73
CA ILE A 14 27.61 22.09 -18.57
C ILE A 14 28.61 21.27 -17.74
N ILE A 15 29.91 21.50 -17.92
CA ILE A 15 30.97 20.84 -17.15
C ILE A 15 30.92 21.28 -15.69
N GLN A 16 30.73 22.57 -15.41
CA GLN A 16 30.59 23.08 -14.04
C GLN A 16 29.34 22.55 -13.35
N GLU A 17 28.19 22.55 -14.04
CA GLU A 17 26.95 21.93 -13.53
C GLU A 17 27.12 20.42 -13.27
N HIS A 18 27.97 19.74 -14.04
CA HIS A 18 28.27 18.32 -13.83
C HIS A 18 29.19 18.10 -12.62
N ILE A 19 30.21 18.95 -12.44
CA ILE A 19 31.13 18.90 -11.29
C ILE A 19 30.39 19.23 -9.98
N GLU A 20 29.53 20.25 -9.97
CA GLU A 20 28.69 20.58 -8.81
C GLU A 20 27.78 19.40 -8.44
N ARG A 21 27.14 18.76 -9.42
CA ARG A 21 26.33 17.55 -9.17
C ARG A 21 27.13 16.38 -8.61
N LEU A 22 28.37 16.20 -9.06
CA LEU A 22 29.27 15.16 -8.53
C LEU A 22 29.66 15.45 -7.08
N ASN A 23 29.95 16.72 -6.76
CA ASN A 23 30.29 17.14 -5.40
C ASN A 23 29.10 17.03 -4.45
N ASP A 24 27.90 17.48 -4.86
CA ASP A 24 26.68 17.34 -4.07
C ASP A 24 26.32 15.86 -3.84
N ALA A 25 26.50 15.02 -4.86
CA ALA A 25 26.31 13.57 -4.74
C ALA A 25 27.32 12.96 -3.76
N GLN A 26 28.58 13.40 -3.76
CA GLN A 26 29.61 12.92 -2.85
C GLN A 26 29.33 13.33 -1.39
N ILE A 27 28.92 14.58 -1.16
CA ILE A 27 28.57 15.08 0.18
C ILE A 27 27.38 14.28 0.74
N LEU A 28 26.35 14.06 -0.07
CA LEU A 28 25.19 13.27 0.35
C LEU A 28 25.53 11.78 0.53
N PHE A 29 26.53 11.26 -0.20
CA PHE A 29 27.01 9.89 -0.07
C PHE A 29 27.73 9.65 1.26
N ASP A 30 28.51 10.63 1.71
CA ASP A 30 29.23 10.62 2.98
C ASP A 30 28.25 10.77 4.17
N GLU A 31 27.22 11.62 4.06
CA GLU A 31 26.14 11.76 5.07
C GLU A 31 25.29 10.48 5.27
N ALA A 32 25.27 9.56 4.29
CA ALA A 32 24.53 8.30 4.38
C ALA A 32 25.17 7.26 5.32
N ASP A 33 26.39 7.51 5.80
CA ASP A 33 27.05 6.66 6.81
C ASP A 33 26.71 7.04 8.26
N ASP A 34 26.18 8.25 8.49
CA ASP A 34 25.86 8.75 9.84
C ASP A 34 24.43 8.43 10.32
N VAL A 35 23.63 7.70 9.55
CA VAL A 35 22.29 7.26 9.97
C VAL A 35 22.38 5.85 10.57
N PRO A 36 22.25 5.68 11.90
CA PRO A 36 22.24 4.37 12.50
C PRO A 36 20.94 3.68 12.15
N VAL A 37 20.98 2.71 11.24
CA VAL A 37 19.86 1.83 10.95
C VAL A 37 20.22 0.47 11.54
N PRO A 38 19.74 0.12 12.75
CA PRO A 38 19.94 -1.21 13.31
C PRO A 38 18.87 -2.14 12.72
N LEU A 39 18.85 -2.29 11.39
CA LEU A 39 18.10 -3.37 10.78
C LEU A 39 18.97 -4.62 10.91
N SER A 40 18.36 -5.69 11.42
CA SER A 40 18.97 -7.00 11.50
C SER A 40 19.75 -7.31 10.23
N VAL A 41 21.00 -7.78 10.38
CA VAL A 41 21.78 -8.24 9.24
C VAL A 41 21.10 -9.50 8.73
N TYR A 42 20.22 -9.35 7.74
CA TYR A 42 19.57 -10.49 7.11
C TYR A 42 20.63 -11.32 6.39
N GLU A 43 20.82 -12.58 6.82
CA GLU A 43 21.81 -13.49 6.25
C GLU A 43 21.52 -13.80 4.76
N ASP A 44 20.24 -13.78 4.37
CA ASP A 44 19.78 -13.93 2.99
C ASP A 44 19.12 -12.65 2.45
N PRO A 45 19.85 -11.86 1.64
CA PRO A 45 19.28 -10.64 1.07
C PRO A 45 18.33 -10.93 -0.10
N LEU A 46 17.23 -10.19 -0.18
CA LEU A 46 16.23 -10.32 -1.27
C LEU A 46 16.63 -9.46 -2.47
N GLY A 47 16.43 -9.95 -3.70
CA GLY A 47 16.68 -9.15 -4.90
C GLY A 47 15.65 -8.01 -5.06
N LEU A 48 16.13 -6.80 -5.33
CA LEU A 48 15.32 -5.60 -5.49
C LEU A 48 15.71 -4.86 -6.78
N TYR A 49 14.78 -4.77 -7.74
CA TYR A 49 15.02 -4.11 -9.02
C TYR A 49 14.34 -2.73 -9.08
N LEU A 50 15.11 -1.66 -9.24
CA LEU A 50 14.61 -0.28 -9.26
C LEU A 50 14.26 0.16 -10.67
N ILE A 51 13.05 0.71 -10.85
CA ILE A 51 12.57 1.28 -12.12
C ILE A 51 12.07 2.72 -11.95
N SER A 52 12.17 3.53 -12.99
CA SER A 52 11.63 4.90 -13.01
C SER A 52 10.50 5.03 -14.04
N PRO A 53 9.28 4.57 -13.74
CA PRO A 53 8.20 4.52 -14.72
C PRO A 53 7.42 5.83 -14.87
N SER A 54 7.70 6.84 -14.05
CA SER A 54 6.92 8.09 -13.95
C SER A 54 7.77 9.31 -14.32
N GLY A 55 7.88 10.29 -13.41
CA GLY A 55 8.67 11.51 -13.62
C GLY A 55 10.16 11.32 -13.32
N ALA A 56 11.01 12.08 -13.99
CA ALA A 56 12.46 12.06 -13.79
C ALA A 56 12.85 12.38 -12.34
N LEU A 57 13.98 11.83 -11.89
CA LEU A 57 14.59 12.21 -10.62
C LEU A 57 15.03 13.67 -10.70
N SER A 58 14.60 14.50 -9.75
CA SER A 58 15.08 15.89 -9.63
C SER A 58 16.57 15.93 -9.33
N GLU A 59 16.99 15.07 -8.40
CA GLU A 59 18.35 14.90 -7.89
C GLU A 59 18.81 13.44 -8.10
N PRO A 60 19.40 13.10 -9.25
CA PRO A 60 19.80 11.72 -9.56
C PRO A 60 20.77 11.09 -8.55
N GLY A 61 21.60 11.91 -7.88
CA GLY A 61 22.53 11.44 -6.84
C GLY A 61 21.85 10.76 -5.65
N LYS A 62 20.58 11.09 -5.37
CA LYS A 62 19.81 10.44 -4.29
C LYS A 62 19.50 8.97 -4.58
N LEU A 63 19.60 8.52 -5.83
CA LEU A 63 19.42 7.11 -6.17
C LEU A 63 20.51 6.23 -5.55
N ALA A 64 21.77 6.68 -5.60
CA ALA A 64 22.90 5.95 -4.99
C ALA A 64 22.77 5.86 -3.46
N ILE A 65 22.24 6.90 -2.81
CA ILE A 65 21.95 6.91 -1.37
C ILE A 65 20.88 5.87 -1.03
N ALA A 66 19.79 5.87 -1.80
CA ALA A 66 18.71 4.90 -1.64
C ALA A 66 19.22 3.47 -1.82
N GLU A 67 20.03 3.20 -2.85
CA GLU A 67 20.67 1.89 -3.07
C GLU A 67 21.52 1.45 -1.88
N LYS A 68 22.40 2.33 -1.38
CA LYS A 68 23.28 2.03 -0.23
C LYS A 68 22.46 1.67 1.00
N ARG A 69 21.40 2.43 1.29
CA ARG A 69 20.53 2.17 2.44
C ARG A 69 19.72 0.91 2.28
N LEU A 70 19.02 0.72 1.16
CA LEU A 70 18.29 -0.51 0.86
C LEU A 70 19.20 -1.74 0.94
N THR A 71 20.48 -1.61 0.53
CA THR A 71 21.46 -2.68 0.71
C THR A 71 21.74 -2.97 2.19
N LYS A 72 21.93 -1.93 3.02
CA LYS A 72 22.04 -2.07 4.49
C LYS A 72 20.77 -2.70 5.10
N MET A 73 19.60 -2.54 4.49
CA MET A 73 18.33 -3.18 4.92
C MET A 73 18.18 -4.65 4.45
N GLY A 74 19.21 -5.25 3.85
CA GLY A 74 19.18 -6.65 3.43
C GLY A 74 18.58 -6.88 2.04
N PHE A 75 18.72 -5.93 1.11
CA PHE A 75 18.36 -6.12 -0.30
C PHE A 75 19.58 -6.16 -1.22
N ARG A 76 19.56 -7.02 -2.25
CA ARG A 76 20.49 -6.95 -3.39
C ARG A 76 19.88 -6.03 -4.44
N VAL A 77 20.30 -4.77 -4.45
CA VAL A 77 19.70 -3.73 -5.29
C VAL A 77 20.30 -3.74 -6.70
N LYS A 78 19.45 -3.61 -7.71
CA LYS A 78 19.83 -3.44 -9.12
C LYS A 78 19.00 -2.36 -9.78
N ASN A 79 19.64 -1.41 -10.45
CA ASN A 79 18.94 -0.37 -11.19
C ASN A 79 18.63 -0.79 -12.62
N ASP A 80 17.45 -0.37 -13.09
CA ASP A 80 17.19 -0.34 -14.51
C ASP A 80 18.15 0.63 -15.21
N LYS A 81 18.61 0.26 -16.41
CA LYS A 81 19.55 1.07 -17.20
C LYS A 81 19.05 2.47 -17.58
N TYR A 82 17.76 2.78 -17.39
CA TYR A 82 17.18 4.10 -17.61
C TYR A 82 16.60 4.71 -16.33
N ALA A 83 16.98 4.21 -15.14
CA ALA A 83 16.45 4.70 -13.87
C ALA A 83 16.74 6.19 -13.63
N ASP A 84 17.83 6.72 -14.17
CA ASP A 84 18.25 8.13 -14.07
C ASP A 84 18.01 8.94 -15.37
N ALA A 85 17.40 8.31 -16.39
CA ALA A 85 17.13 8.96 -17.66
C ALA A 85 16.18 10.15 -17.48
N ARG A 86 16.29 11.16 -18.35
CA ARG A 86 15.40 12.32 -18.36
C ARG A 86 14.96 12.66 -19.78
N ASP A 87 13.67 12.81 -19.96
CA ASP A 87 13.02 13.34 -21.15
C ASP A 87 11.89 14.27 -20.72
N LEU A 88 12.07 15.58 -20.91
CA LEU A 88 11.23 16.61 -20.30
C LEU A 88 11.11 16.37 -18.78
N ARG A 89 9.88 16.19 -18.26
CA ARG A 89 9.61 15.84 -16.87
C ARG A 89 9.62 14.34 -16.57
N PHE A 90 9.76 13.49 -17.58
CA PHE A 90 9.64 12.04 -17.50
C PHE A 90 10.99 11.36 -17.34
N ALA A 91 11.01 10.20 -16.69
CA ALA A 91 12.22 9.40 -16.50
C ALA A 91 12.60 8.62 -17.79
N GLY A 92 12.89 9.37 -18.86
CA GLY A 92 13.04 8.87 -20.22
C GLY A 92 11.73 8.80 -21.00
N THR A 93 11.84 8.36 -22.24
CA THR A 93 10.72 8.26 -23.20
C THR A 93 9.65 7.28 -22.72
N ASP A 94 8.42 7.42 -23.23
CA ASP A 94 7.31 6.50 -22.94
C ASP A 94 7.69 5.03 -23.20
N LYS A 95 8.43 4.76 -24.28
CA LYS A 95 8.94 3.43 -24.62
C LYS A 95 9.95 2.91 -23.59
N GLN A 96 10.90 3.73 -23.16
CA GLN A 96 11.90 3.33 -22.16
C GLN A 96 11.25 2.98 -20.82
N ARG A 97 10.31 3.81 -20.37
CA ARG A 97 9.56 3.63 -19.12
C ARG A 97 8.65 2.39 -19.17
N ALA A 98 7.89 2.19 -20.24
CA ALA A 98 7.07 0.99 -20.42
C ALA A 98 7.92 -0.30 -20.45
N GLN A 99 9.03 -0.28 -21.18
CA GLN A 99 9.93 -1.43 -21.28
C GLN A 99 10.69 -1.72 -19.98
N ALA A 100 10.73 -0.78 -19.02
CA ALA A 100 11.34 -1.03 -17.71
C ALA A 100 10.62 -2.16 -16.97
N PHE A 101 9.29 -2.22 -17.03
CA PHE A 101 8.52 -3.34 -16.49
C PHE A 101 8.87 -4.68 -17.14
N SER A 102 9.05 -4.69 -18.47
CA SER A 102 9.44 -5.91 -19.18
C SER A 102 10.88 -6.34 -18.88
N ARG A 103 11.79 -5.39 -18.59
CA ARG A 103 13.16 -5.71 -18.14
C ARG A 103 13.12 -6.27 -16.72
N ALA A 104 12.42 -5.61 -15.81
CA ALA A 104 12.24 -6.05 -14.44
C ALA A 104 11.60 -7.44 -14.34
N ALA A 105 10.59 -7.72 -15.16
CA ALA A 105 9.96 -9.05 -15.21
C ALA A 105 10.93 -10.17 -15.65
N ARG A 106 11.97 -9.84 -16.43
CA ARG A 106 12.99 -10.81 -16.88
C ARG A 106 14.17 -10.93 -15.93
N ASP A 107 14.31 -10.00 -14.98
CA ASP A 107 15.31 -10.06 -13.93
C ASP A 107 14.90 -11.07 -12.85
N ASP A 108 15.87 -11.63 -12.14
CA ASP A 108 15.62 -12.63 -11.10
C ASP A 108 15.12 -12.02 -9.79
N SER A 109 15.28 -10.70 -9.60
CA SER A 109 14.81 -9.99 -8.41
C SER A 109 13.31 -10.22 -8.17
N PRO A 110 12.89 -10.73 -6.99
CA PRO A 110 11.47 -10.94 -6.68
C PRO A 110 10.68 -9.64 -6.49
N ILE A 111 11.36 -8.53 -6.19
CA ILE A 111 10.74 -7.23 -5.90
C ILE A 111 11.14 -6.22 -6.98
N VAL A 112 10.17 -5.41 -7.41
CA VAL A 112 10.37 -4.31 -8.35
C VAL A 112 9.82 -3.04 -7.73
N MET A 113 10.68 -2.05 -7.51
CA MET A 113 10.33 -0.83 -6.78
C MET A 113 10.46 0.41 -7.68
N ALA A 114 9.46 1.28 -7.62
CA ALA A 114 9.53 2.58 -8.26
C ALA A 114 10.57 3.46 -7.54
N THR A 115 11.41 4.16 -8.31
CA THR A 115 12.35 5.13 -7.74
C THR A 115 11.62 6.34 -7.17
N ARG A 116 10.53 6.78 -7.80
CA ARG A 116 9.63 7.84 -7.33
C ARG A 116 8.28 7.83 -8.05
N GLY A 117 7.29 8.56 -7.51
CA GLY A 117 5.95 8.77 -8.10
C GLY A 117 5.89 9.82 -9.21
N GLY A 118 4.99 10.81 -9.15
CA GLY A 118 4.97 12.00 -10.03
C GLY A 118 3.89 12.02 -11.08
N TYR A 119 4.27 12.04 -12.36
CA TYR A 119 3.31 11.96 -13.45
C TYR A 119 3.95 11.24 -14.63
N GLY A 120 3.25 10.23 -15.14
CA GLY A 120 3.61 9.63 -16.42
C GLY A 120 3.12 8.21 -16.64
N ILE A 121 2.68 7.48 -15.60
CA ILE A 121 2.25 6.09 -15.77
C ILE A 121 0.99 5.99 -16.63
N SER A 122 0.01 6.88 -16.44
CA SER A 122 -1.24 6.87 -17.22
C SER A 122 -1.00 6.94 -18.73
N ARG A 123 0.12 7.55 -19.17
CA ARG A 123 0.50 7.61 -20.58
C ARG A 123 1.00 6.28 -21.15
N ILE A 124 1.54 5.40 -20.31
CA ILE A 124 2.27 4.20 -20.76
C ILE A 124 1.53 2.89 -20.48
N LEU A 125 0.38 2.91 -19.79
CA LEU A 125 -0.38 1.70 -19.44
C LEU A 125 -0.67 0.78 -20.64
N HIS A 126 -0.94 1.37 -21.81
CA HIS A 126 -1.22 0.61 -23.04
C HIS A 126 0.03 0.02 -23.72
N HIS A 127 1.23 0.44 -23.30
CA HIS A 127 2.51 -0.09 -23.78
C HIS A 127 3.12 -1.15 -22.86
N ILE A 128 2.56 -1.35 -21.66
CA ILE A 128 3.02 -2.39 -20.73
C ILE A 128 2.56 -3.76 -21.22
N ASP A 129 3.48 -4.72 -21.25
CA ASP A 129 3.17 -6.11 -21.58
C ASP A 129 2.58 -6.84 -20.37
N TRP A 130 1.27 -6.65 -20.16
CA TRP A 130 0.54 -7.24 -19.04
C TRP A 130 0.60 -8.77 -19.03
N LYS A 131 0.64 -9.42 -20.20
CA LYS A 131 0.74 -10.89 -20.30
C LYS A 131 2.11 -11.39 -19.83
N LEU A 132 3.18 -10.63 -20.10
CA LEU A 132 4.49 -10.95 -19.56
C LEU A 132 4.50 -10.85 -18.02
N LEU A 133 3.88 -9.81 -17.46
CA LEU A 133 3.86 -9.62 -16.00
C LEU A 133 3.04 -10.72 -15.31
N GLU A 134 1.91 -11.12 -15.92
CA GLU A 134 1.11 -12.27 -15.47
C GLU A 134 1.93 -13.58 -15.43
N LYS A 135 2.74 -13.84 -16.46
CA LYS A 135 3.58 -15.04 -16.55
C LYS A 135 4.80 -15.01 -15.63
N LYS A 136 5.20 -13.83 -15.16
CA LYS A 136 6.39 -13.62 -14.33
C LYS A 136 6.02 -12.70 -13.15
N PRO A 137 5.19 -13.18 -12.21
CA PRO A 137 4.72 -12.37 -11.10
C PRO A 137 5.90 -11.93 -10.22
N LYS A 138 5.85 -10.68 -9.77
CA LYS A 138 6.81 -10.03 -8.87
C LYS A 138 6.06 -9.18 -7.86
N LYS A 139 6.69 -8.84 -6.72
CA LYS A 139 6.18 -7.81 -5.81
C LYS A 139 6.51 -6.44 -6.39
N TYR A 140 5.57 -5.85 -7.14
CA TYR A 140 5.71 -4.47 -7.64
C TYR A 140 5.28 -3.48 -6.56
N ILE A 141 6.10 -2.48 -6.25
CA ILE A 141 5.82 -1.49 -5.20
C ILE A 141 6.07 -0.04 -5.64
N GLY A 142 5.14 0.83 -5.25
CA GLY A 142 5.24 2.28 -5.32
C GLY A 142 3.90 2.94 -4.97
N TYR A 143 3.91 4.24 -4.69
CA TYR A 143 2.73 5.04 -4.31
C TYR A 143 2.51 6.23 -5.26
N SER A 144 1.51 7.08 -4.97
CA SER A 144 1.21 8.28 -5.78
C SER A 144 0.82 7.90 -7.22
N ASP A 145 1.46 8.45 -8.26
CA ASP A 145 1.27 8.08 -9.69
C ASP A 145 1.34 6.57 -9.95
N PHE A 146 2.11 5.82 -9.14
CA PHE A 146 2.23 4.36 -9.26
C PHE A 146 0.93 3.61 -8.93
N THR A 147 -0.03 4.27 -8.26
CA THR A 147 -1.41 3.80 -8.10
C THR A 147 -2.02 3.39 -9.45
N ALA A 148 -1.75 4.13 -10.53
CA ALA A 148 -2.28 3.77 -11.83
C ALA A 148 -1.74 2.43 -12.36
N PHE A 149 -0.48 2.10 -12.05
CA PHE A 149 0.08 0.79 -12.37
C PHE A 149 -0.52 -0.29 -11.47
N ASN A 150 -0.61 -0.05 -10.16
CA ASN A 150 -1.16 -1.01 -9.20
C ASN A 150 -2.58 -1.46 -9.58
N LEU A 151 -3.45 -0.49 -9.88
CA LEU A 151 -4.83 -0.76 -10.27
C LEU A 151 -4.92 -1.40 -11.66
N ALA A 152 -4.08 -0.97 -12.61
CA ALA A 152 -4.01 -1.58 -13.93
C ALA A 152 -3.54 -3.03 -13.87
N LEU A 153 -2.52 -3.35 -13.05
CA LEU A 153 -2.04 -4.72 -12.88
C LEU A 153 -3.19 -5.60 -12.37
N LEU A 154 -3.85 -5.18 -11.30
CA LEU A 154 -5.00 -5.89 -10.75
C LEU A 154 -6.12 -6.08 -11.80
N ALA A 155 -6.47 -5.04 -12.54
CA ALA A 155 -7.51 -5.09 -13.56
C ALA A 155 -7.17 -6.00 -14.76
N LYS A 156 -5.89 -6.07 -15.13
CA LYS A 156 -5.42 -6.76 -16.34
C LYS A 156 -5.02 -8.21 -16.09
N THR A 157 -4.55 -8.55 -14.89
CA THR A 157 -3.96 -9.86 -14.57
C THR A 157 -4.50 -10.49 -13.29
N GLY A 158 -5.20 -9.73 -12.44
CA GLY A 158 -5.61 -10.20 -11.12
C GLY A 158 -4.45 -10.33 -10.11
N LEU A 159 -3.21 -9.99 -10.50
CA LEU A 159 -2.06 -10.08 -9.62
C LEU A 159 -2.10 -9.01 -8.53
N THR A 160 -1.55 -9.37 -7.37
CA THR A 160 -1.31 -8.44 -6.28
C THR A 160 -0.07 -7.59 -6.56
N SER A 161 -0.17 -6.29 -6.29
CA SER A 161 0.98 -5.38 -6.17
C SER A 161 0.96 -4.74 -4.77
N TYR A 162 1.84 -3.78 -4.54
CA TYR A 162 1.95 -3.09 -3.25
C TYR A 162 1.96 -1.58 -3.46
N THR A 163 1.27 -0.87 -2.58
CA THR A 163 1.57 0.53 -2.33
C THR A 163 2.50 0.64 -1.14
N GLY A 164 3.39 1.62 -1.12
CA GLY A 164 4.40 1.78 -0.07
C GLY A 164 5.52 2.73 -0.52
N PRO A 165 6.69 2.72 0.13
CA PRO A 165 7.76 3.66 -0.18
C PRO A 165 8.28 3.54 -1.62
N ALA A 166 8.87 4.62 -2.11
CA ALA A 166 9.63 4.71 -3.35
C ALA A 166 11.12 4.96 -3.03
N ALA A 167 12.02 4.43 -3.85
CA ALA A 167 13.45 4.36 -3.49
C ALA A 167 14.04 5.74 -3.12
N VAL A 168 13.85 6.75 -3.98
CA VAL A 168 14.43 8.07 -3.79
C VAL A 168 13.65 8.90 -2.78
N SER A 169 12.32 8.86 -2.83
CA SER A 169 11.47 9.69 -1.96
C SER A 169 11.56 9.31 -0.49
N ASP A 170 11.87 8.05 -0.17
CA ASP A 170 11.85 7.57 1.22
C ASP A 170 13.23 7.13 1.70
N PHE A 171 14.05 6.55 0.82
CA PHE A 171 15.41 6.08 1.18
C PHE A 171 16.52 6.98 0.64
N GLY A 172 16.22 7.98 -0.20
CA GLY A 172 17.20 8.91 -0.77
C GLY A 172 17.33 10.25 -0.03
N ASN A 173 16.52 10.51 1.00
CA ASN A 173 16.52 11.78 1.75
C ASN A 173 17.55 11.80 2.90
N LYS A 174 17.81 12.93 3.54
CA LYS A 174 18.77 12.96 4.68
C LYS A 174 18.33 12.06 5.83
N LYS A 175 17.03 12.07 6.16
CA LYS A 175 16.41 11.21 7.16
C LYS A 175 15.51 10.17 6.49
N ILE A 176 15.45 9.00 7.09
CA ILE A 176 14.46 7.97 6.79
C ILE A 176 13.45 7.93 7.95
N ASP A 177 12.24 7.51 7.67
CA ASP A 177 11.27 7.16 8.70
C ASP A 177 11.43 5.66 9.00
N ASP A 178 11.77 5.33 10.25
CA ASP A 178 12.11 3.96 10.65
C ASP A 178 10.91 3.02 10.55
N LEU A 179 9.72 3.49 10.94
CA LEU A 179 8.49 2.70 10.86
C LEU A 179 8.14 2.35 9.40
N THR A 180 8.25 3.31 8.49
CA THR A 180 8.09 3.08 7.04
C THR A 180 9.09 2.04 6.52
N ALA A 181 10.34 2.10 6.97
CA ALA A 181 11.38 1.17 6.56
C ALA A 181 11.11 -0.26 7.08
N GLU A 182 10.79 -0.40 8.36
CA GLU A 182 10.48 -1.68 9.02
C GLU A 182 9.27 -2.36 8.37
N ILE A 183 8.15 -1.64 8.25
CA ILE A 183 6.92 -2.15 7.61
C ILE A 183 7.18 -2.57 6.16
N PHE A 184 7.99 -1.82 5.42
CA PHE A 184 8.37 -2.17 4.06
C PHE A 184 9.18 -3.48 4.02
N VAL A 185 10.19 -3.63 4.89
CA VAL A 185 11.04 -4.82 4.95
C VAL A 185 10.19 -6.05 5.30
N GLU A 186 9.40 -5.98 6.37
CA GLU A 186 8.53 -7.08 6.81
C GLU A 186 7.52 -7.46 5.72
N SER A 187 6.89 -6.48 5.07
CA SER A 187 5.95 -6.73 3.96
C SER A 187 6.62 -7.41 2.76
N MET A 188 7.84 -6.99 2.42
CA MET A 188 8.59 -7.58 1.31
C MET A 188 9.08 -9.00 1.62
N ARG A 189 9.30 -9.32 2.89
CA ARG A 189 9.60 -10.68 3.37
C ARG A 189 8.36 -11.54 3.58
N GLY A 190 7.17 -10.93 3.73
CA GLY A 190 5.93 -11.64 4.02
C GLY A 190 5.75 -11.94 5.51
N GLU A 191 6.38 -11.12 6.36
CA GLU A 191 6.40 -11.26 7.82
C GLU A 191 5.35 -10.34 8.49
N LEU A 192 4.84 -9.33 7.78
CA LEU A 192 3.82 -8.42 8.30
C LEU A 192 2.41 -9.04 8.20
N GLU A 193 1.84 -9.42 9.34
CA GLU A 193 0.52 -10.06 9.41
C GLU A 193 -0.61 -9.07 9.70
N ILE A 194 -0.38 -8.12 10.61
CA ILE A 194 -1.38 -7.15 11.06
C ILE A 194 -0.75 -5.77 11.12
N LEU A 195 -1.50 -4.77 10.64
CA LEU A 195 -1.21 -3.36 10.82
C LEU A 195 -2.28 -2.73 11.70
N SER A 196 -1.87 -2.03 12.77
CA SER A 196 -2.77 -1.26 13.64
C SER A 196 -2.43 0.22 13.60
N PHE A 197 -3.45 1.08 13.69
CA PHE A 197 -3.28 2.53 13.74
C PHE A 197 -4.42 3.20 14.51
N GLU A 198 -4.14 4.39 15.05
CA GLU A 198 -5.14 5.22 15.72
C GLU A 198 -6.16 5.77 14.71
N SER A 199 -7.44 5.73 15.06
CA SER A 199 -8.55 6.19 14.23
C SER A 199 -9.78 6.53 15.09
N HIS A 200 -9.68 7.60 15.88
CA HIS A 200 -10.70 7.96 16.88
C HIS A 200 -12.09 8.29 16.30
N LYS A 201 -12.16 8.62 15.01
CA LYS A 201 -13.42 8.96 14.31
C LYS A 201 -13.87 7.87 13.34
N ALA A 202 -13.33 6.66 13.48
CA ALA A 202 -13.73 5.51 12.68
C ALA A 202 -15.16 5.11 12.97
N ASP A 203 -15.88 4.72 11.93
CA ASP A 203 -17.15 4.03 12.09
C ASP A 203 -16.87 2.57 12.55
N PRO A 204 -17.73 1.97 13.39
CA PRO A 204 -17.60 0.57 13.81
C PRO A 204 -17.66 -0.38 12.61
N VAL A 205 -16.70 -1.30 12.52
CA VAL A 205 -16.66 -2.28 11.43
C VAL A 205 -15.89 -3.53 11.86
N ASP A 206 -16.36 -4.68 11.39
CA ASP A 206 -15.61 -5.93 11.28
C ASP A 206 -16.01 -6.56 9.95
N THR A 207 -15.09 -6.54 8.99
CA THR A 207 -15.39 -7.09 7.67
C THR A 207 -14.15 -7.55 6.93
N ARG A 208 -14.38 -8.29 5.85
CA ARG A 208 -13.33 -8.82 4.97
C ARG A 208 -13.63 -8.47 3.53
N GLY A 209 -12.62 -8.07 2.78
CA GLY A 209 -12.75 -7.67 1.39
C GLY A 209 -11.41 -7.59 0.69
N VAL A 210 -11.44 -7.46 -0.64
CA VAL A 210 -10.23 -7.16 -1.43
C VAL A 210 -9.81 -5.73 -1.12
N LEU A 211 -8.59 -5.53 -0.63
CA LEU A 211 -7.98 -4.22 -0.42
C LEU A 211 -7.57 -3.63 -1.76
N TRP A 212 -8.03 -2.42 -2.07
CA TRP A 212 -7.66 -1.72 -3.30
C TRP A 212 -7.76 -0.21 -3.12
N GLY A 213 -6.95 0.55 -3.86
CA GLY A 213 -6.87 1.98 -3.61
C GLY A 213 -5.51 2.59 -3.93
N GLY A 214 -5.22 3.72 -3.29
CA GLY A 214 -4.00 4.52 -3.46
C GLY A 214 -4.30 6.01 -3.56
N ASN A 215 -3.65 6.71 -4.48
CA ASN A 215 -3.91 8.13 -4.69
C ASN A 215 -5.27 8.38 -5.36
N LEU A 216 -6.10 9.27 -4.79
CA LEU A 216 -7.49 9.52 -5.22
C LEU A 216 -7.57 10.10 -6.63
N ALA A 217 -6.72 11.06 -6.99
CA ALA A 217 -6.64 11.59 -8.35
C ALA A 217 -6.32 10.48 -9.37
N MET A 218 -5.39 9.59 -9.03
CA MET A 218 -5.06 8.45 -9.91
C MET A 218 -6.22 7.45 -10.02
N ILE A 219 -6.88 7.06 -8.92
CA ILE A 219 -8.08 6.21 -8.95
C ILE A 219 -9.14 6.81 -9.88
N THR A 220 -9.44 8.09 -9.68
CA THR A 220 -10.47 8.82 -10.43
C THR A 220 -10.13 8.91 -11.92
N SER A 221 -8.86 9.10 -12.26
CA SER A 221 -8.39 9.17 -13.65
C SER A 221 -8.59 7.88 -14.45
N LEU A 222 -8.70 6.73 -13.77
CA LEU A 222 -8.89 5.43 -14.42
C LEU A 222 -10.37 5.09 -14.66
N VAL A 223 -11.31 5.83 -14.08
CA VAL A 223 -12.75 5.57 -14.23
C VAL A 223 -13.13 5.61 -15.72
N GLY A 224 -13.80 4.55 -16.18
CA GLY A 224 -14.19 4.39 -17.59
C GLY A 224 -13.11 3.79 -18.51
N THR A 225 -11.90 3.52 -17.99
CA THR A 225 -10.82 2.88 -18.76
C THR A 225 -10.76 1.36 -18.52
N PRO A 226 -10.07 0.59 -19.39
CA PRO A 226 -9.82 -0.84 -19.16
C PRO A 226 -8.88 -1.15 -17.98
N TYR A 227 -8.30 -0.13 -17.35
CA TYR A 227 -7.33 -0.26 -16.26
C TYR A 227 -7.97 -0.09 -14.88
N MET A 228 -9.27 0.21 -14.82
CA MET A 228 -10.01 0.27 -13.56
C MET A 228 -10.44 -1.13 -13.12
N PRO A 229 -9.99 -1.63 -11.95
CA PRO A 229 -10.41 -2.93 -11.45
C PRO A 229 -11.90 -2.87 -11.05
N LYS A 230 -12.64 -3.94 -11.37
CA LYS A 230 -14.09 -4.03 -11.11
C LYS A 230 -14.35 -4.70 -9.77
N ILE A 231 -13.95 -4.06 -8.68
CA ILE A 231 -14.09 -4.60 -7.32
C ILE A 231 -15.47 -4.24 -6.74
N LYS A 232 -16.15 -5.28 -6.23
CA LYS A 232 -17.34 -5.15 -5.39
C LYS A 232 -17.05 -5.84 -4.07
N ASN A 233 -17.69 -5.38 -3.00
CA ASN A 233 -17.47 -5.87 -1.66
C ASN A 233 -15.98 -5.78 -1.23
N GLY A 234 -15.27 -4.77 -1.73
CA GLY A 234 -13.88 -4.51 -1.38
C GLY A 234 -13.73 -3.61 -0.16
N ILE A 235 -12.48 -3.39 0.23
CA ILE A 235 -12.06 -2.36 1.17
C ILE A 235 -11.31 -1.34 0.32
N LEU A 236 -11.95 -0.19 0.07
CA LEU A 236 -11.35 0.88 -0.72
C LEU A 236 -10.57 1.79 0.22
N PHE A 237 -9.34 2.15 -0.14
CA PHE A 237 -8.61 3.18 0.60
C PHE A 237 -8.07 4.27 -0.33
N PHE A 238 -7.97 5.49 0.17
CA PHE A 238 -7.36 6.56 -0.62
C PHE A 238 -6.79 7.70 0.21
N GLU A 239 -5.83 8.38 -0.41
CA GLU A 239 -5.15 9.59 0.06
C GLU A 239 -5.02 10.57 -1.11
N ASP A 240 -4.66 11.82 -0.84
CA ASP A 240 -4.22 12.73 -1.89
C ASP A 240 -3.29 13.83 -1.37
N VAL A 241 -2.59 14.51 -2.28
CA VAL A 241 -1.61 15.56 -1.98
C VAL A 241 -1.82 16.79 -2.84
N GLY A 242 -1.83 17.96 -2.21
CA GLY A 242 -1.93 19.24 -2.90
C GLY A 242 -3.29 19.52 -3.54
N GLU A 243 -4.26 18.62 -3.40
CA GLU A 243 -5.60 18.80 -3.94
C GLU A 243 -6.46 19.59 -2.97
N HIS A 244 -6.98 20.71 -3.46
CA HIS A 244 -7.91 21.54 -2.72
C HIS A 244 -9.17 20.72 -2.32
N PRO A 245 -9.75 20.92 -1.12
CA PRO A 245 -10.97 20.24 -0.68
C PRO A 245 -12.07 20.08 -1.75
N TYR A 246 -12.42 21.14 -2.51
CA TYR A 246 -13.51 21.02 -3.50
C TYR A 246 -13.14 20.09 -4.66
N ARG A 247 -11.84 19.93 -4.95
CA ARG A 247 -11.36 18.99 -5.96
C ARG A 247 -11.44 17.56 -5.45
N VAL A 248 -11.12 17.35 -4.18
CA VAL A 248 -11.30 16.07 -3.50
C VAL A 248 -12.79 15.69 -3.52
N GLU A 249 -13.70 16.58 -3.09
CA GLU A 249 -15.15 16.33 -3.15
C GLU A 249 -15.61 16.03 -4.58
N ARG A 250 -15.12 16.78 -5.58
CA ARG A 250 -15.46 16.52 -6.99
C ARG A 250 -15.02 15.13 -7.45
N MET A 251 -13.83 14.67 -7.03
CA MET A 251 -13.36 13.31 -7.34
C MET A 251 -14.20 12.25 -6.62
N LEU A 252 -14.52 12.45 -5.35
CA LEU A 252 -15.41 11.58 -4.59
C LEU A 252 -16.81 11.52 -5.22
N THR A 253 -17.35 12.66 -5.67
CA THR A 253 -18.62 12.76 -6.39
C THR A 253 -18.58 11.95 -7.69
N GLN A 254 -17.47 11.99 -8.43
CA GLN A 254 -17.32 11.15 -9.63
C GLN A 254 -17.33 9.66 -9.28
N LEU A 255 -16.62 9.23 -8.23
CA LEU A 255 -16.66 7.84 -7.76
C LEU A 255 -18.04 7.44 -7.25
N LEU A 256 -18.76 8.34 -6.59
CA LEU A 256 -20.13 8.17 -6.13
C LEU A 256 -21.09 7.93 -7.31
N HIS A 257 -21.05 8.81 -8.33
CA HIS A 257 -21.91 8.70 -9.50
C HIS A 257 -21.55 7.53 -10.42
N ALA A 258 -20.28 7.11 -10.44
CA ALA A 258 -19.87 5.86 -11.08
C ALA A 258 -20.34 4.60 -10.32
N GLY A 259 -20.93 4.77 -9.13
CA GLY A 259 -21.41 3.69 -8.29
C GLY A 259 -20.26 2.86 -7.69
N ILE A 260 -19.09 3.45 -7.49
CA ILE A 260 -17.89 2.77 -6.98
C ILE A 260 -17.94 2.74 -5.45
N LEU A 261 -18.17 3.89 -4.81
CA LEU A 261 -18.11 4.02 -3.35
C LEU A 261 -19.13 3.11 -2.66
N GLN A 262 -20.37 3.07 -3.15
CA GLN A 262 -21.47 2.33 -2.52
C GLN A 262 -21.36 0.81 -2.67
N LYS A 263 -20.41 0.32 -3.48
CA LYS A 263 -20.18 -1.12 -3.68
C LYS A 263 -19.11 -1.68 -2.76
N GLN A 264 -18.57 -0.88 -1.85
CA GLN A 264 -17.51 -1.29 -0.93
C GLN A 264 -18.08 -1.65 0.43
N LYS A 265 -17.32 -2.45 1.19
CA LYS A 265 -17.66 -2.84 2.56
C LYS A 265 -17.09 -1.88 3.61
N ALA A 266 -16.00 -1.21 3.29
CA ALA A 266 -15.39 -0.16 4.08
C ALA A 266 -14.62 0.80 3.17
N ILE A 267 -14.48 2.05 3.63
CA ILE A 267 -13.61 3.06 3.03
C ILE A 267 -12.59 3.49 4.08
N ILE A 268 -11.30 3.44 3.74
CA ILE A 268 -10.22 3.87 4.62
C ILE A 268 -9.57 5.13 4.06
N LEU A 269 -9.44 6.18 4.87
CA LEU A 269 -8.84 7.43 4.44
C LEU A 269 -7.40 7.49 4.95
N GLY A 270 -6.47 7.67 4.03
CA GLY A 270 -5.13 8.14 4.36
C GLY A 270 -5.11 9.65 4.57
N HIS A 271 -3.92 10.22 4.60
CA HIS A 271 -3.74 11.64 4.84
C HIS A 271 -3.97 12.47 3.57
N PHE A 272 -4.69 13.58 3.72
CA PHE A 272 -4.83 14.61 2.69
C PHE A 272 -3.88 15.76 3.03
N THR A 273 -2.74 15.83 2.35
CA THR A 273 -1.65 16.75 2.71
C THR A 273 -1.49 17.88 1.69
N ASP A 274 -0.74 18.92 2.07
CA ASP A 274 -0.30 20.03 1.20
C ASP A 274 -1.37 20.83 0.45
N TYR A 275 -2.66 20.67 0.79
CA TYR A 275 -3.72 21.51 0.25
C TYR A 275 -3.65 22.92 0.85
N LYS A 276 -4.06 23.92 0.08
CA LYS A 276 -4.05 25.33 0.49
C LYS A 276 -5.46 25.87 0.37
N LEU A 277 -5.99 26.38 1.48
CA LEU A 277 -7.27 27.08 1.52
C LEU A 277 -7.12 28.51 1.00
N ALA A 278 -8.21 29.03 0.49
CA ALA A 278 -8.39 30.41 0.07
C ALA A 278 -9.50 31.08 0.89
N GLU A 279 -9.51 32.42 0.93
CA GLU A 279 -10.49 33.20 1.71
C GLU A 279 -11.94 32.88 1.33
N ASN A 280 -12.20 32.62 0.04
CA ASN A 280 -13.51 32.30 -0.48
C ASN A 280 -14.02 30.89 -0.13
N ASP A 281 -13.22 30.06 0.54
CA ASP A 281 -13.67 28.75 1.02
C ASP A 281 -14.64 28.87 2.19
N ASN A 282 -14.58 29.97 2.95
CA ASN A 282 -15.57 30.27 4.00
C ASN A 282 -15.82 29.09 4.96
N GLY A 283 -14.74 28.44 5.42
CA GLY A 283 -14.80 27.27 6.31
C GLY A 283 -14.91 25.91 5.60
N TYR A 284 -14.90 25.88 4.27
CA TYR A 284 -14.87 24.64 3.49
C TYR A 284 -13.47 24.03 3.48
N ASP A 285 -13.28 22.96 4.24
CA ASP A 285 -11.99 22.28 4.44
C ASP A 285 -12.10 20.75 4.30
N MET A 286 -10.99 20.03 4.55
CA MET A 286 -10.98 18.57 4.46
C MET A 286 -11.90 17.88 5.49
N PRO A 287 -11.93 18.26 6.78
CA PRO A 287 -12.95 17.78 7.72
C PRO A 287 -14.38 17.91 7.19
N HIS A 288 -14.72 19.02 6.53
CA HIS A 288 -16.03 19.20 5.90
C HIS A 288 -16.28 18.18 4.79
N VAL A 289 -15.31 17.98 3.88
CA VAL A 289 -15.42 16.99 2.79
C VAL A 289 -15.56 15.56 3.31
N ILE A 290 -14.87 15.21 4.40
CA ILE A 290 -14.98 13.88 5.03
C ILE A 290 -16.36 13.69 5.66
N ALA A 291 -16.88 14.72 6.35
CA ALA A 291 -18.24 14.68 6.89
C ALA A 291 -19.28 14.50 5.78
N TRP A 292 -19.17 15.28 4.70
CA TRP A 292 -20.00 15.13 3.51
C TRP A 292 -19.93 13.72 2.92
N LEU A 293 -18.73 13.15 2.77
CA LEU A 293 -18.55 11.79 2.25
C LEU A 293 -19.33 10.77 3.09
N LYS A 294 -19.22 10.84 4.43
CA LYS A 294 -19.95 9.96 5.35
C LYS A 294 -21.47 10.07 5.18
N GLU A 295 -21.99 11.25 4.86
CA GLU A 295 -23.42 11.44 4.58
C GLU A 295 -23.86 10.84 3.24
N GLN A 296 -22.94 10.71 2.26
CA GLN A 296 -23.27 10.19 0.92
C GLN A 296 -23.25 8.67 0.81
N VAL A 297 -22.65 7.96 1.78
CA VAL A 297 -22.43 6.51 1.69
C VAL A 297 -22.94 5.79 2.95
N ASN A 298 -23.56 4.63 2.77
CA ASN A 298 -23.92 3.72 3.87
C ASN A 298 -22.77 2.73 4.18
N VAL A 299 -21.52 3.13 3.93
CA VAL A 299 -20.33 2.30 4.06
C VAL A 299 -19.48 2.87 5.20
N PRO A 300 -19.01 2.05 6.16
CA PRO A 300 -18.13 2.50 7.23
C PRO A 300 -16.89 3.24 6.67
N VAL A 301 -16.61 4.41 7.24
CA VAL A 301 -15.45 5.24 6.91
C VAL A 301 -14.47 5.26 8.08
N ILE A 302 -13.23 4.86 7.83
CA ILE A 302 -12.15 4.74 8.80
C ILE A 302 -11.06 5.77 8.44
N PRO A 303 -10.90 6.88 9.16
CA PRO A 303 -9.87 7.87 8.88
C PRO A 303 -8.47 7.45 9.39
N ASP A 304 -7.48 8.29 9.13
CA ASP A 304 -6.18 8.29 9.82
C ASP A 304 -5.28 7.08 9.55
N LEU A 305 -5.47 6.37 8.43
CA LEU A 305 -4.48 5.39 7.97
C LEU A 305 -3.14 6.13 7.73
N PRO A 306 -2.01 5.69 8.33
CA PRO A 306 -0.70 6.32 8.17
C PRO A 306 -0.12 6.04 6.77
N PHE A 307 -0.78 6.60 5.77
CA PHE A 307 -0.53 6.41 4.35
C PHE A 307 -0.82 7.72 3.60
N GLY A 308 0.05 8.04 2.65
CA GLY A 308 -0.06 9.20 1.78
C GLY A 308 1.24 9.95 1.66
N HIS A 309 1.16 11.24 1.36
CA HIS A 309 2.32 12.13 1.22
C HIS A 309 2.64 12.86 2.54
N GLY A 310 2.66 12.10 3.64
CA GLY A 310 3.20 12.54 4.93
C GLY A 310 4.51 11.80 5.25
N ASP A 311 4.95 11.93 6.50
CA ASP A 311 6.23 11.37 6.97
C ASP A 311 6.19 9.84 7.05
N VAL A 312 5.13 9.27 7.63
CA VAL A 312 4.95 7.82 7.77
C VAL A 312 4.14 7.28 6.59
N ARG A 313 4.57 6.13 6.05
CA ARG A 313 3.87 5.42 4.99
C ARG A 313 3.90 3.91 5.16
N VAL A 314 2.75 3.35 5.43
CA VAL A 314 2.59 1.89 5.48
C VAL A 314 2.70 1.26 4.08
N THR A 315 3.15 0.00 4.06
CA THR A 315 3.14 -0.84 2.86
C THR A 315 1.90 -1.73 2.87
N LEU A 316 1.08 -1.68 1.81
CA LEU A 316 -0.20 -2.39 1.73
C LEU A 316 -0.34 -3.18 0.43
N PRO A 317 -0.82 -4.44 0.48
CA PRO A 317 -1.05 -5.24 -0.72
C PRO A 317 -2.34 -4.81 -1.45
N ILE A 318 -2.20 -4.46 -2.73
CA ILE A 318 -3.31 -4.10 -3.62
C ILE A 318 -3.81 -5.34 -4.34
N GLY A 319 -5.10 -5.65 -4.20
CA GLY A 319 -5.74 -6.81 -4.81
C GLY A 319 -5.82 -8.04 -3.90
N LYS A 320 -5.26 -7.98 -2.69
CA LYS A 320 -5.32 -9.06 -1.71
C LYS A 320 -6.58 -8.97 -0.85
N LYS A 321 -7.15 -10.10 -0.44
CA LYS A 321 -8.21 -10.15 0.55
C LYS A 321 -7.62 -9.90 1.95
N VAL A 322 -8.19 -8.95 2.68
CA VAL A 322 -7.77 -8.56 4.03
C VAL A 322 -8.98 -8.47 4.96
N GLY A 323 -8.73 -8.52 6.26
CA GLY A 323 -9.70 -8.14 7.31
C GLY A 323 -9.52 -6.68 7.71
N VAL A 324 -10.61 -6.01 8.06
CA VAL A 324 -10.59 -4.70 8.72
C VAL A 324 -11.52 -4.72 9.93
N ALA A 325 -11.02 -4.27 11.07
CA ALA A 325 -11.78 -4.15 12.31
C ALA A 325 -11.48 -2.83 13.01
N THR A 326 -12.44 -2.28 13.75
CA THR A 326 -12.25 -1.09 14.61
C THR A 326 -12.70 -1.37 16.03
N GLU A 327 -11.89 -0.94 17.00
CA GLU A 327 -12.15 -1.12 18.44
C GLU A 327 -11.46 0.02 19.20
N ASP A 328 -12.17 0.67 20.13
CA ASP A 328 -11.63 1.68 21.08
C ASP A 328 -10.70 2.75 20.47
N GLY A 329 -11.11 3.32 19.33
CA GLY A 329 -10.35 4.37 18.64
C GLY A 329 -9.13 3.86 17.89
N MET A 330 -8.99 2.55 17.73
CA MET A 330 -8.00 1.88 16.91
C MET A 330 -8.67 1.23 15.69
N ALA A 331 -7.89 1.10 14.61
CA ALA A 331 -8.23 0.31 13.44
C ALA A 331 -7.15 -0.75 13.21
N TYR A 332 -7.57 -1.92 12.75
CA TYR A 332 -6.73 -3.09 12.50
C TYR A 332 -6.94 -3.57 11.08
N LEU A 333 -5.85 -3.78 10.34
CA LEU A 333 -5.81 -4.39 9.03
C LEU A 333 -5.09 -5.73 9.12
N VAL A 334 -5.84 -6.82 8.96
CA VAL A 334 -5.31 -8.19 8.96
C VAL A 334 -4.93 -8.55 7.53
N LEU A 335 -3.63 -8.56 7.24
CA LEU A 335 -3.05 -8.73 5.90
C LEU A 335 -2.85 -10.21 5.54
N GLU A 336 -2.55 -11.06 6.51
CA GLU A 336 -2.48 -12.53 6.39
C GLU A 336 -3.49 -13.15 7.37
N GLU A 337 -4.36 -14.03 6.91
CA GLU A 337 -5.18 -14.88 7.79
C GLU A 337 -4.52 -16.26 7.84
N HIS A 338 -3.97 -16.64 8.99
CA HIS A 338 -3.61 -18.04 9.24
C HIS A 338 -4.86 -18.78 9.67
N ASP A 339 -5.32 -19.72 8.85
CA ASP A 339 -6.27 -20.73 9.31
C ASP A 339 -5.53 -21.63 10.31
N HIS A 340 -5.69 -21.36 11.61
CA HIS A 340 -5.39 -22.36 12.63
C HIS A 340 -6.43 -23.47 12.52
N ALA A 341 -6.28 -24.33 11.53
CA ALA A 341 -6.86 -25.66 11.60
C ALA A 341 -6.21 -26.32 12.82
N HIS A 342 -6.99 -26.45 13.90
CA HIS A 342 -6.62 -27.20 15.08
C HIS A 342 -6.47 -28.69 14.69
N ASP A 343 -5.30 -29.06 14.17
CA ASP A 343 -4.86 -30.47 14.16
C ASP A 343 -4.53 -30.85 15.61
N HIS A 344 -5.57 -31.21 16.35
CA HIS A 344 -5.44 -32.00 17.57
C HIS A 344 -5.11 -33.45 17.20
N ASP A 345 -3.90 -33.70 16.70
CA ASP A 345 -3.34 -35.04 16.70
C ASP A 345 -2.76 -35.34 18.08
N HIS A 346 -3.64 -35.71 19.01
CA HIS A 346 -3.23 -36.35 20.26
C HIS A 346 -2.74 -37.78 19.95
N HIS A 347 -1.45 -37.90 19.65
CA HIS A 347 -0.72 -39.15 19.83
C HIS A 347 -0.57 -39.44 21.33
N HIS A 348 -1.54 -40.17 21.90
CA HIS A 348 -1.35 -40.84 23.17
C HIS A 348 -0.52 -42.11 22.95
N SER A 349 0.72 -42.10 23.47
CA SER A 349 1.50 -43.32 23.71
C SER A 349 1.02 -43.97 25.02
N PRO A 350 0.83 -45.30 25.08
CA PRO A 350 0.36 -45.96 26.30
C PRO A 350 1.54 -46.40 27.19
N GLY A 351 1.40 -46.15 28.49
CA GLY A 351 2.14 -46.85 29.54
C GLY A 351 3.07 -45.95 30.34
N GLU A 352 2.68 -45.64 31.57
CA GLU A 352 3.45 -46.01 32.76
C GLU A 352 2.59 -45.78 34.02
N GLU A 353 2.42 -46.87 34.76
CA GLU A 353 1.69 -46.96 36.02
C GLU A 353 2.44 -46.22 37.13
N TYR A 354 1.72 -45.45 37.94
CA TYR A 354 2.10 -45.22 39.34
C TYR A 354 0.84 -45.29 40.21
N GLU A 355 0.71 -46.39 40.95
CA GLU A 355 -0.14 -46.47 42.13
C GLU A 355 0.42 -45.57 43.24
N HIS A 356 -0.43 -44.74 43.84
CA HIS A 356 -0.50 -44.67 45.29
C HIS A 356 -1.90 -44.24 45.73
N ALA A 357 -2.54 -45.16 46.45
CA ALA A 357 -3.79 -44.98 47.17
C ALA A 357 -3.64 -43.96 48.31
N LEU A 358 -4.69 -43.19 48.59
CA LEU A 358 -5.47 -43.32 49.83
C LEU A 358 -6.66 -42.35 49.87
N ALA A 359 -7.74 -42.87 50.42
CA ALA A 359 -9.07 -42.30 50.50
C ALA A 359 -9.21 -41.16 51.51
N CYS A 360 -10.15 -40.26 51.25
CA CYS A 360 -11.12 -39.81 52.25
C CYS A 360 -12.46 -39.53 51.55
N GLN A 361 -13.44 -40.39 51.81
CA GLN A 361 -14.87 -40.20 51.52
C GLN A 361 -15.56 -39.59 52.75
N HIS A 362 -16.80 -39.12 52.52
CA HIS A 362 -17.82 -38.65 53.47
C HIS A 362 -17.69 -37.17 53.90
N ASP A 363 -18.74 -36.35 53.93
CA ASP A 363 -20.17 -36.62 53.80
C ASP A 363 -20.98 -35.34 53.44
N SER A 364 -21.98 -35.54 52.59
CA SER A 364 -23.38 -35.09 52.66
C SER A 364 -23.81 -33.60 52.88
N CYS A 365 -24.75 -33.21 52.00
CA CYS A 365 -26.02 -32.50 52.27
C CYS A 365 -26.02 -30.98 52.54
N ASN A 366 -27.01 -30.17 52.17
CA ASN A 366 -28.24 -30.17 51.34
C ASN A 366 -28.78 -28.71 51.52
N GLU A 367 -29.27 -27.95 50.55
CA GLU A 367 -30.69 -27.71 50.22
C GLU A 367 -30.75 -26.37 49.43
N GLY A 368 -31.38 -26.32 48.24
CA GLY A 368 -32.70 -25.70 48.01
C GLY A 368 -32.54 -24.32 47.34
N VAL A 369 -33.21 -23.92 46.25
CA VAL A 369 -34.63 -24.04 45.93
C VAL A 369 -34.86 -23.88 44.41
N HIS A 370 -35.75 -24.74 43.87
CA HIS A 370 -36.73 -24.65 42.76
C HIS A 370 -36.99 -23.26 42.08
N VAL A 371 -37.48 -23.03 40.84
CA VAL A 371 -38.13 -23.73 39.69
C VAL A 371 -38.54 -22.58 38.71
N HIS A 372 -38.52 -22.64 37.36
CA HIS A 372 -39.52 -23.24 36.46
C HIS A 372 -39.09 -23.09 34.99
N VAL A 373 -39.31 -24.16 34.21
CA VAL A 373 -39.25 -24.25 32.74
C VAL A 373 -40.68 -24.20 32.17
N ALA A 374 -40.87 -23.53 31.04
CA ALA A 374 -41.96 -23.71 30.07
C ALA A 374 -41.64 -22.86 28.82
N ASP A 375 -41.98 -23.17 27.57
CA ASP A 375 -42.25 -24.41 26.84
C ASP A 375 -42.27 -24.00 25.35
N LYS A 376 -41.83 -24.86 24.42
CA LYS A 376 -41.88 -24.62 22.96
C LYS A 376 -43.27 -24.90 22.40
N PRO A 377 -43.68 -24.25 21.28
CA PRO A 377 -44.58 -24.89 20.33
C PRO A 377 -43.92 -25.23 18.99
N LYS A 378 -44.52 -26.26 18.39
CA LYS A 378 -44.07 -27.12 17.29
C LYS A 378 -44.26 -26.51 15.89
N LYS A 379 -43.45 -27.04 14.97
CA LYS A 379 -43.59 -26.99 13.50
C LYS A 379 -44.91 -27.65 13.02
N ALA A 380 -45.56 -27.00 12.05
CA ALA A 380 -46.42 -27.57 11.00
C ALA A 380 -46.51 -26.48 9.91
N GLY A 381 -46.57 -26.70 8.59
CA GLY A 381 -46.54 -27.87 7.74
C GLY A 381 -46.38 -27.36 6.29
N LYS A 382 -45.77 -28.18 5.42
CA LYS A 382 -45.64 -27.91 3.98
C LYS A 382 -47.02 -27.96 3.31
N SER A 383 -47.31 -26.99 2.44
CA SER A 383 -48.34 -27.11 1.41
C SER A 383 -47.82 -26.53 0.08
N LYS A 384 -47.60 -27.44 -0.87
CA LYS A 384 -47.43 -27.12 -2.30
C LYS A 384 -48.83 -26.83 -2.88
N LYS A 385 -49.02 -25.74 -3.61
CA LYS A 385 -50.02 -25.67 -4.68
C LYS A 385 -49.52 -24.87 -5.89
N LYS A 386 -49.77 -25.49 -7.04
CA LYS A 386 -49.48 -25.14 -8.43
C LYS A 386 -50.56 -24.21 -9.01
N LYS A 387 -50.19 -23.52 -10.11
CA LYS A 387 -51.01 -22.81 -11.14
C LYS A 387 -51.57 -21.46 -10.67
N LYS A 388 -51.50 -20.36 -11.42
CA LYS A 388 -51.48 -20.15 -12.88
C LYS A 388 -50.32 -19.27 -13.32
#